data_AF-A0A2E6DV05-F1
#
_entry.id   AF-A0A2E6DV05-F1
#
_cell.length_a   1.000
_cell.length_b   1.000
_cell.length_c   1.000
_cell.angle_alpha   90.00
_cell.angle_beta   90.00
_cell.angle_gamma   90.00
#
_symmetry.space_group_name_H-M   'P 1'
#
loop_
_entity.id
_entity.type
_entity.pdbx_description
1 polymer ?
#
loop_
_entity_poly.entity_id
_entity_poly.type
_entity_poly.pdbx_seq_one_letter_code
_entity_poly.pdbx_strand_id
1 'polypeptide(L)'
;MKTESHNYRMLNNDEDADARIMSFFGISGVLSVVMVSVFLLSPPADIGVAEGQLAPNFASQAYESTWSDFELYDYIDQTWTEGAEGEWVFLLFIDTDCPYCFDSGDDHTNWHNQWGASVQFLTVATELQITGHSSSLKEIEDYKMKRDNSGCRSDKANCDQRPGGEHLWPYIDDLDRSIAKDYNLPGTPFYLLLSPDGIVQWNSGQHSNDQLSDPAAALQYHIGVPA
;
A
#
# COMPACT_ATOMS: atom_id res chain seq x y z
N MET A 1 -4.06 81.88 17.96
CA MET A 1 -2.97 80.93 17.68
C MET A 1 -3.17 79.75 18.61
N LYS A 2 -3.72 78.63 18.11
CA LYS A 2 -3.95 77.40 18.87
C LYS A 2 -2.80 76.46 18.53
N THR A 3 -2.02 76.05 19.52
CA THR A 3 -0.99 75.03 19.37
C THR A 3 -1.64 73.69 19.71
N GLU A 4 -1.87 72.84 18.71
CA GLU A 4 -2.26 71.45 18.93
C GLU A 4 -1.05 70.66 19.48
N SER A 5 -1.23 70.07 20.65
CA SER A 5 -0.27 69.11 21.22
C SER A 5 -0.52 67.76 20.53
N HIS A 6 0.32 67.42 19.57
CA HIS A 6 0.41 66.05 19.07
C HIS A 6 1.20 65.20 20.07
N ASN A 7 0.49 64.36 20.81
CA ASN A 7 1.08 63.30 21.62
C ASN A 7 1.66 62.21 20.70
N TYR A 8 2.93 62.33 20.35
CA TYR A 8 3.69 61.21 19.81
C TYR A 8 4.01 60.28 20.98
N ARG A 9 3.19 59.23 21.17
CA ARG A 9 3.60 58.08 22.00
C ARG A 9 4.80 57.44 21.30
N MET A 10 6.00 57.77 21.77
CA MET A 10 7.23 57.12 21.36
C MET A 10 7.16 55.64 21.78
N LEU A 11 7.24 54.74 20.79
CA LEU A 11 7.46 53.28 20.95
C LEU A 11 8.82 52.96 21.61
N ASN A 12 9.56 53.95 22.08
CA ASN A 12 10.99 53.84 22.35
C ASN A 12 11.30 53.18 23.71
N ASN A 13 10.28 52.88 24.54
CA ASN A 13 10.41 52.19 25.83
C ASN A 13 9.10 51.45 26.17
N ASP A 14 8.56 50.67 25.24
CA ASP A 14 7.43 49.78 25.52
C ASP A 14 8.00 48.43 26.02
N GLU A 15 8.28 48.34 27.32
CA GLU A 15 8.82 47.12 27.96
C GLU A 15 7.92 45.90 27.67
N ASP A 16 6.62 46.10 27.51
CA ASP A 16 5.67 45.06 27.13
C ASP A 16 5.92 44.55 25.71
N ALA A 17 6.36 45.41 24.78
CA ALA A 17 6.69 45.01 23.42
C ALA A 17 8.01 44.23 23.37
N ASP A 18 9.02 44.66 24.14
CA ASP A 18 10.33 43.99 24.22
C ASP A 18 10.22 42.62 24.91
N ALA A 19 9.44 42.53 26.00
CA ALA A 19 9.16 41.27 26.68
C ALA A 19 8.40 40.26 25.79
N ARG A 20 7.47 40.73 24.95
CA ARG A 20 6.73 39.88 24.00
C ARG A 20 7.63 39.38 22.87
N ILE A 21 8.49 40.24 22.32
CA ILE A 21 9.42 39.87 21.24
C ILE A 21 10.49 38.89 21.77
N MET A 22 11.05 39.13 22.95
CA MET A 22 12.03 38.23 23.56
C MET A 22 11.41 36.87 23.91
N SER A 23 10.17 36.85 24.42
CA SER A 23 9.43 35.61 24.67
C SER A 23 9.14 34.84 23.38
N PHE A 24 8.79 35.53 22.30
CA PHE A 24 8.57 34.92 21.00
C PHE A 24 9.85 34.24 20.46
N PHE A 25 11.00 34.92 20.49
CA PHE A 25 12.27 34.33 20.06
C PHE A 25 12.73 33.19 20.97
N GLY A 26 12.51 33.29 22.27
CA GLY A 26 12.81 32.22 23.23
C GLY A 26 12.01 30.95 22.93
N ILE A 27 10.68 31.09 22.78
CA ILE A 27 9.78 29.97 22.46
C ILE A 27 10.10 29.41 21.07
N SER A 28 10.29 30.28 20.06
CA SER A 28 10.66 29.87 18.72
C SER A 28 11.98 29.09 18.71
N GLY A 29 12.98 29.54 19.47
CA GLY A 29 14.27 28.85 19.59
C GLY A 29 14.12 27.45 20.18
N VAL A 30 13.35 27.31 21.25
CA VAL A 30 13.06 25.99 21.85
C VAL A 30 12.30 25.09 20.89
N LEU A 31 11.25 25.60 20.23
CA LEU A 31 10.47 24.85 19.23
C LEU A 31 11.33 24.40 18.05
N SER A 32 12.22 25.26 17.54
CA SER A 32 13.14 24.93 16.47
C SER A 32 14.14 23.84 16.88
N VAL A 33 14.69 23.92 18.09
CA VAL A 33 15.60 22.87 18.61
C VAL A 33 14.87 21.54 18.76
N VAL A 34 13.64 21.55 19.27
CA VAL A 34 12.81 20.34 19.40
C VAL A 34 12.49 19.75 18.04
N MET A 35 12.04 20.54 17.06
CA MET A 35 11.80 20.05 15.69
C MET A 35 13.04 19.44 15.08
N VAL A 36 14.18 20.14 15.11
CA VAL A 36 15.44 19.64 14.55
C VAL A 36 15.88 18.37 15.27
N SER A 37 15.70 18.30 16.59
CA SER A 37 16.02 17.11 17.38
C SER A 37 15.12 15.93 16.99
N VAL A 38 13.82 16.14 16.78
CA VAL A 38 12.91 15.09 16.29
C VAL A 38 13.36 14.62 14.90
N PHE A 39 13.66 15.52 13.97
CA PHE A 39 14.13 15.13 12.63
C PHE A 39 15.48 14.41 12.63
N LEU A 40 16.40 14.75 13.53
CA LEU A 40 17.73 14.11 13.62
C LEU A 40 17.70 12.77 14.37
N LEU A 41 16.78 12.60 15.33
CA LEU A 41 16.69 11.43 16.19
C LEU A 41 15.67 10.41 15.72
N SER A 42 14.68 10.80 14.91
CA SER A 42 13.73 9.87 14.32
C SER A 42 14.45 9.10 13.21
N PRO A 43 14.60 7.76 13.32
CA PRO A 43 15.06 6.99 12.18
C PRO A 43 14.08 7.24 11.02
N PRO A 44 14.58 7.40 9.77
CA PRO A 44 13.67 7.42 8.63
C PRO A 44 12.84 6.14 8.64
N ALA A 45 11.56 6.24 8.27
CA ALA A 45 10.74 5.05 8.10
C ALA A 45 11.47 4.09 7.15
N ASP A 46 11.70 2.86 7.59
CA ASP A 46 12.35 1.83 6.79
C ASP A 46 11.33 1.30 5.80
N ILE A 47 11.21 1.98 4.65
CA ILE A 47 10.22 1.69 3.62
C ILE A 47 10.81 0.73 2.60
N GLY A 48 10.08 -0.34 2.33
CA GLY A 48 10.47 -1.33 1.33
C GLY A 48 9.60 -2.57 1.37
N VAL A 49 10.00 -3.58 0.60
CA VAL A 49 9.26 -4.84 0.45
C VAL A 49 9.83 -5.98 1.27
N ALA A 50 10.95 -5.80 1.95
CA ALA A 50 11.52 -6.85 2.80
C ALA A 50 10.76 -6.97 4.11
N GLU A 51 10.75 -8.16 4.69
CA GLU A 51 10.16 -8.40 6.01
C GLU A 51 10.71 -7.45 7.08
N GLY A 52 9.79 -6.89 7.87
CA GLY A 52 10.07 -5.87 8.89
C GLY A 52 10.10 -4.43 8.36
N GLN A 53 10.00 -4.21 7.05
CA GLN A 53 9.89 -2.88 6.45
C GLN A 53 8.43 -2.45 6.29
N LEU A 54 8.20 -1.13 6.26
CA LEU A 54 6.91 -0.56 5.91
C LEU A 54 6.69 -0.63 4.40
N ALA A 55 5.57 -1.23 3.97
CA ALA A 55 5.24 -1.34 2.56
C ALA A 55 5.14 0.07 1.91
N PRO A 56 5.69 0.28 0.69
CA PRO A 56 5.54 1.54 -0.02
C PRO A 56 4.07 1.86 -0.27
N ASN A 57 3.64 3.08 0.07
CA ASN A 57 2.31 3.54 -0.29
C ASN A 57 2.16 3.62 -1.81
N PHE A 58 0.95 3.42 -2.30
CA PHE A 58 0.58 3.67 -3.69
C PHE A 58 -0.86 4.15 -3.80
N ALA A 59 -1.13 4.93 -4.84
CA ALA A 59 -2.48 5.36 -5.20
C ALA A 59 -2.72 5.14 -6.69
N SER A 60 -3.82 4.49 -7.04
CA SER A 60 -4.18 4.16 -8.44
C SER A 60 -5.71 3.97 -8.57
N GLN A 61 -6.17 3.51 -9.73
CA GLN A 61 -7.54 3.04 -9.92
C GLN A 61 -7.67 1.59 -9.48
N ALA A 62 -8.74 1.24 -8.78
CA ALA A 62 -9.11 -0.13 -8.47
C ALA A 62 -10.49 -0.46 -9.02
N TYR A 63 -10.65 -1.69 -9.51
CA TYR A 63 -11.93 -2.23 -9.96
C TYR A 63 -12.50 -3.17 -8.91
N GLU A 64 -13.63 -2.77 -8.33
CA GLU A 64 -14.49 -3.62 -7.50
C GLU A 64 -15.69 -4.12 -8.31
N SER A 65 -16.66 -3.24 -8.49
CA SER A 65 -17.74 -3.34 -9.49
C SER A 65 -17.64 -2.25 -10.57
N THR A 66 -16.89 -1.20 -10.25
CA THR A 66 -16.59 -0.02 -11.07
C THR A 66 -15.18 0.43 -10.72
N TRP A 67 -14.54 1.18 -11.62
CA TRP A 67 -13.26 1.82 -11.34
C TRP A 67 -13.43 3.00 -10.38
N SER A 68 -12.59 3.05 -9.35
CA SER A 68 -12.53 4.14 -8.38
C SER A 68 -11.11 4.36 -7.88
N ASP A 69 -10.86 5.53 -7.30
CA ASP A 69 -9.59 5.83 -6.64
C ASP A 69 -9.36 4.86 -5.48
N PHE A 70 -8.11 4.42 -5.33
CA PHE A 70 -7.64 3.52 -4.30
C PHE A 70 -6.29 4.02 -3.78
N GLU A 71 -6.09 4.02 -2.47
CA GLU A 71 -4.82 4.28 -1.81
C GLU A 71 -4.56 3.19 -0.76
N LEU A 72 -3.38 2.56 -0.78
CA LEU A 72 -3.07 1.47 0.16
C LEU A 72 -3.18 1.93 1.61
N TYR A 73 -2.68 3.13 1.91
CA TYR A 73 -2.60 3.63 3.28
C TYR A 73 -3.97 3.99 3.88
N ASP A 74 -5.04 4.04 3.08
CA ASP A 74 -6.40 4.15 3.59
C ASP A 74 -6.88 2.86 4.29
N TYR A 75 -6.21 1.73 4.03
CA TYR A 75 -6.52 0.40 4.58
C TYR A 75 -5.54 -0.03 5.67
N ILE A 76 -4.63 0.85 6.08
CA ILE A 76 -3.58 0.58 7.05
C ILE A 76 -3.78 1.46 8.29
N ASP A 77 -3.79 0.84 9.47
CA ASP A 77 -3.79 1.54 10.75
C ASP A 77 -2.36 1.60 11.32
N GLN A 78 -1.64 2.68 11.00
CA GLN A 78 -0.28 2.92 11.52
C GLN A 78 -0.21 3.09 13.04
N THR A 79 -1.35 3.15 13.75
CA THR A 79 -1.40 3.19 15.21
C THR A 79 -1.65 1.82 15.84
N TRP A 80 -1.88 0.80 15.01
CA TRP A 80 -2.06 -0.58 15.44
C TRP A 80 -0.80 -1.10 16.15
N THR A 81 -1.00 -2.04 17.07
CA THR A 81 0.06 -2.70 17.82
C THR A 81 -0.18 -4.19 17.88
N GLU A 82 0.89 -4.98 17.86
CA GLU A 82 0.82 -6.44 17.91
C GLU A 82 -0.08 -6.95 19.05
N GLY A 83 -1.01 -7.84 18.70
CA GLY A 83 -2.00 -8.42 19.60
C GLY A 83 -3.31 -7.62 19.73
N ALA A 84 -3.41 -6.43 19.13
CA ALA A 84 -4.68 -5.75 18.96
C ALA A 84 -5.47 -6.33 17.77
N GLU A 85 -6.80 -6.17 17.79
CA GLU A 85 -7.63 -6.46 16.61
C GLU A 85 -7.24 -5.50 15.47
N GLY A 86 -7.11 -6.04 14.27
CA GLY A 86 -6.76 -5.29 13.07
C GLY A 86 -6.91 -6.17 11.83
N GLU A 87 -7.06 -5.52 10.69
CA GLU A 87 -7.24 -6.19 9.41
C GLU A 87 -5.89 -6.36 8.72
N TRP A 88 -5.52 -7.61 8.45
CA TRP A 88 -4.30 -7.92 7.73
C TRP A 88 -4.52 -7.70 6.23
N VAL A 89 -3.48 -7.35 5.49
CA VAL A 89 -3.59 -7.12 4.05
C VAL A 89 -2.73 -8.14 3.31
N PHE A 90 -3.32 -8.86 2.36
CA PHE A 90 -2.60 -9.76 1.48
C PHE A 90 -2.55 -9.15 0.07
N LEU A 91 -1.34 -8.76 -0.35
CA LEU A 91 -1.09 -8.16 -1.66
C LEU A 91 -0.67 -9.24 -2.66
N LEU A 92 -1.41 -9.35 -3.76
CA LEU A 92 -1.10 -10.25 -4.88
C LEU A 92 -0.73 -9.41 -6.11
N PHE A 93 0.52 -9.49 -6.53
CA PHE A 93 0.97 -8.90 -7.80
C PHE A 93 0.85 -9.95 -8.90
N ILE A 94 0.05 -9.65 -9.91
CA ILE A 94 -0.19 -10.55 -11.04
C ILE A 94 -0.03 -9.82 -12.36
N ASP A 95 0.16 -10.61 -13.40
CA ASP A 95 0.04 -10.19 -14.79
C ASP A 95 -0.99 -11.12 -15.44
N THR A 96 -2.03 -10.58 -16.09
CA THR A 96 -3.15 -11.38 -16.64
C THR A 96 -2.72 -12.25 -17.82
N ASP A 97 -1.59 -11.92 -18.44
CA ASP A 97 -0.96 -12.70 -19.50
C ASP A 97 0.02 -13.75 -18.99
N CYS A 98 0.44 -13.67 -17.73
CA CYS A 98 1.36 -14.64 -17.14
C CYS A 98 0.70 -16.02 -16.96
N PRO A 99 1.22 -17.10 -17.58
CA PRO A 99 0.64 -18.44 -17.45
C PRO A 99 0.56 -18.95 -16.02
N TYR A 100 1.57 -18.65 -15.20
CA TYR A 100 1.57 -19.05 -13.78
C TYR A 100 0.55 -18.25 -12.97
N CYS A 101 0.33 -16.97 -13.28
CA CYS A 101 -0.73 -16.18 -12.65
C CYS A 101 -2.10 -16.76 -13.02
N PHE A 102 -2.30 -17.06 -14.30
CA PHE A 102 -3.54 -17.64 -14.79
C PHE A 102 -3.86 -18.98 -14.10
N ASP A 103 -2.89 -19.89 -14.05
CA ASP A 103 -3.09 -21.24 -13.50
C ASP A 103 -3.29 -21.23 -11.96
N SER A 104 -2.76 -20.23 -11.24
CA SER A 104 -2.93 -20.06 -9.78
C SER A 104 -4.26 -19.44 -9.35
N GLY A 105 -5.17 -19.17 -10.29
CA GLY A 105 -6.47 -18.58 -9.97
C GLY A 105 -7.35 -19.42 -9.03
N ASP A 106 -7.21 -20.76 -9.05
CA ASP A 106 -7.91 -21.64 -8.10
C ASP A 106 -7.34 -21.49 -6.69
N ASP A 107 -6.02 -21.40 -6.56
CA ASP A 107 -5.34 -21.19 -5.28
C ASP A 107 -5.78 -19.86 -4.66
N HIS A 108 -5.83 -18.77 -5.43
CA HIS A 108 -6.30 -17.47 -4.96
C HIS A 108 -7.74 -17.52 -4.46
N THR A 109 -8.60 -18.24 -5.18
CA THR A 109 -10.00 -18.47 -4.75
C THR A 109 -10.04 -19.25 -3.43
N ASN A 110 -9.24 -20.30 -3.31
CA ASN A 110 -9.19 -21.16 -2.13
C ASN A 110 -8.66 -20.39 -0.90
N TRP A 111 -7.60 -19.60 -1.07
CA TRP A 111 -7.06 -18.76 0.00
C TRP A 111 -8.05 -17.70 0.45
N HIS A 112 -8.72 -17.01 -0.49
CA HIS A 112 -9.74 -16.04 -0.12
C HIS A 112 -10.93 -16.69 0.59
N ASN A 113 -11.38 -17.87 0.14
CA ASN A 113 -12.45 -18.60 0.83
C ASN A 113 -12.06 -18.99 2.27
N GLN A 114 -10.78 -19.24 2.52
CA GLN A 114 -10.29 -19.63 3.83
C GLN A 114 -9.96 -18.44 4.73
N TRP A 115 -9.36 -17.36 4.22
CA TRP A 115 -8.83 -16.24 5.01
C TRP A 115 -9.47 -14.88 4.72
N GLY A 116 -10.28 -14.74 3.67
CA GLY A 116 -10.86 -13.47 3.23
C GLY A 116 -11.79 -12.78 4.24
N ALA A 117 -12.18 -13.48 5.32
CA ALA A 117 -12.92 -12.88 6.44
C ALA A 117 -12.02 -12.20 7.48
N SER A 118 -10.73 -12.50 7.50
CA SER A 118 -9.74 -11.97 8.45
C SER A 118 -8.62 -11.18 7.78
N VAL A 119 -8.51 -11.31 6.47
CA VAL A 119 -7.45 -10.72 5.65
C VAL A 119 -8.10 -10.05 4.45
N GLN A 120 -7.76 -8.79 4.23
CA GLN A 120 -8.13 -8.03 3.05
C GLN A 120 -7.23 -8.45 1.88
N PHE A 121 -7.82 -9.13 0.89
CA PHE A 121 -7.13 -9.46 -0.34
C PHE A 121 -7.13 -8.25 -1.27
N LEU A 122 -5.98 -7.93 -1.84
CA LEU A 122 -5.83 -6.88 -2.84
C LEU A 122 -4.96 -7.42 -3.97
N THR A 123 -5.42 -7.31 -5.21
CA THR A 123 -4.65 -7.75 -6.37
C THR A 123 -4.17 -6.55 -7.15
N VAL A 124 -2.86 -6.40 -7.31
CA VAL A 124 -2.25 -5.40 -8.19
C VAL A 124 -1.97 -6.05 -9.54
N ALA A 125 -2.69 -5.64 -10.57
CA ALA A 125 -2.54 -6.11 -11.92
C ALA A 125 -1.52 -5.24 -12.67
N THR A 126 -0.34 -5.81 -12.90
CA THR A 126 0.78 -5.14 -13.57
C THR A 126 1.04 -5.79 -14.93
N GLU A 127 1.69 -5.08 -15.84
CA GLU A 127 2.15 -5.63 -17.12
C GLU A 127 3.66 -5.90 -17.06
N LEU A 128 4.08 -7.16 -17.12
CA LEU A 128 5.48 -7.48 -17.34
C LEU A 128 5.84 -7.13 -18.79
N GLN A 129 6.87 -6.30 -18.98
CA GLN A 129 7.35 -5.90 -20.31
C GLN A 129 8.10 -7.03 -21.02
N ILE A 130 7.37 -8.10 -21.33
CA ILE A 130 7.84 -9.32 -21.96
C ILE A 130 7.04 -9.51 -23.26
N THR A 131 7.70 -10.03 -24.30
CA THR A 131 7.05 -10.26 -25.60
C THR A 131 5.81 -11.14 -25.45
N GLY A 132 4.66 -10.63 -25.90
CA GLY A 132 3.39 -11.33 -25.89
C GLY A 132 2.50 -11.03 -24.68
N HIS A 133 2.96 -10.19 -23.75
CA HIS A 133 2.13 -9.61 -22.71
C HIS A 133 1.64 -8.24 -23.17
N SER A 134 0.33 -8.01 -23.10
CA SER A 134 -0.34 -6.78 -23.49
C SER A 134 -1.69 -6.74 -22.78
N SER A 135 -1.68 -6.25 -21.54
CA SER A 135 -2.86 -6.28 -20.70
C SER A 135 -3.70 -5.00 -20.86
N SER A 136 -4.97 -5.05 -20.49
CA SER A 136 -5.86 -3.89 -20.55
C SER A 136 -6.81 -3.84 -19.36
N LEU A 137 -7.35 -2.66 -19.06
CA LEU A 137 -8.37 -2.52 -17.99
C LEU A 137 -9.54 -3.50 -18.19
N LYS A 138 -9.99 -3.69 -19.43
CA LYS A 138 -11.08 -4.63 -19.72
C LYS A 138 -10.68 -6.08 -19.45
N GLU A 139 -9.45 -6.45 -19.77
CA GLU A 139 -8.93 -7.78 -19.48
C GLU A 139 -8.80 -8.01 -17.97
N ILE A 140 -8.36 -7.00 -17.20
CA ILE A 140 -8.33 -7.04 -15.73
C ILE A 140 -9.72 -7.32 -15.16
N GLU A 141 -10.74 -6.59 -15.64
CA GLU A 141 -12.14 -6.81 -15.24
C GLU A 141 -12.61 -8.24 -15.55
N ASP A 142 -12.30 -8.74 -16.74
CA ASP A 142 -12.76 -10.04 -17.20
C ASP A 142 -12.00 -11.19 -16.57
N TYR A 143 -10.71 -11.03 -16.29
CA TYR A 143 -9.88 -11.98 -15.55
C TYR A 143 -10.43 -12.18 -14.13
N LYS A 144 -10.73 -11.06 -13.45
CA LYS A 144 -11.34 -11.04 -12.13
C LYS A 144 -12.71 -11.73 -12.12
N MET A 145 -13.58 -11.32 -13.05
CA MET A 145 -14.99 -11.73 -13.10
C MET A 145 -15.24 -13.00 -13.95
N LYS A 146 -14.19 -13.65 -14.45
CA LYS A 146 -14.29 -14.82 -15.34
C LYS A 146 -15.27 -14.61 -16.51
N ARG A 147 -15.14 -13.48 -17.20
CA ARG A 147 -16.00 -13.13 -18.34
C ARG A 147 -15.36 -13.57 -19.66
N ASP A 148 -16.19 -13.71 -20.69
CA ASP A 148 -15.78 -14.04 -22.05
C ASP A 148 -14.89 -12.92 -22.64
N ASN A 149 -13.58 -13.17 -22.69
CA ASN A 149 -12.57 -12.32 -23.31
C ASN A 149 -11.34 -13.17 -23.66
N SER A 150 -10.94 -13.16 -24.93
CA SER A 150 -9.82 -13.97 -25.44
C SER A 150 -8.43 -13.39 -25.18
N GLY A 151 -8.32 -12.25 -24.50
CA GLY A 151 -7.04 -11.56 -24.25
C GLY A 151 -6.13 -12.25 -23.23
N CYS A 152 -6.71 -12.97 -22.28
CA CYS A 152 -5.96 -13.55 -21.17
C CYS A 152 -4.89 -14.58 -21.60
N ARG A 153 -3.84 -14.72 -20.76
CA ARG A 153 -2.75 -15.68 -20.95
C ARG A 153 -2.00 -15.49 -22.28
N SER A 154 -1.71 -14.24 -22.65
CA SER A 154 -1.06 -13.86 -23.91
C SER A 154 -1.89 -14.27 -25.13
N ASP A 155 -3.18 -13.96 -25.13
CA ASP A 155 -4.16 -14.38 -26.15
C ASP A 155 -4.30 -15.90 -26.34
N LYS A 156 -3.86 -16.72 -25.37
CA LYS A 156 -3.90 -18.20 -25.49
C LYS A 156 -5.08 -18.84 -24.76
N ALA A 157 -5.78 -18.09 -23.92
CA ALA A 157 -6.93 -18.59 -23.17
C ALA A 157 -7.99 -17.51 -23.05
N ASN A 158 -9.23 -17.94 -22.88
CA ASN A 158 -10.28 -17.02 -22.49
C ASN A 158 -10.20 -16.74 -20.98
N CYS A 159 -10.47 -15.51 -20.55
CA CYS A 159 -10.51 -15.14 -19.14
C CYS A 159 -11.53 -15.97 -18.34
N ASP A 160 -12.61 -16.44 -18.97
CA ASP A 160 -13.60 -17.35 -18.36
C ASP A 160 -13.04 -18.76 -18.05
N GLN A 161 -11.94 -19.15 -18.68
CA GLN A 161 -11.25 -20.43 -18.49
C GLN A 161 -10.27 -20.42 -17.32
N ARG A 162 -10.03 -19.26 -16.69
CA ARG A 162 -9.15 -19.18 -15.51
C ARG A 162 -9.66 -20.14 -14.43
N PRO A 163 -8.82 -21.03 -13.85
CA PRO A 163 -9.19 -21.86 -12.72
C PRO A 163 -9.71 -21.03 -11.53
N GLY A 164 -10.53 -21.62 -10.67
CA GLY A 164 -11.15 -20.94 -9.53
C GLY A 164 -12.49 -20.26 -9.81
N GLY A 165 -12.97 -19.51 -8.83
CA GLY A 165 -14.20 -18.71 -8.87
C GLY A 165 -13.93 -17.27 -9.25
N GLU A 166 -14.98 -16.45 -9.33
CA GLU A 166 -14.83 -14.99 -9.45
C GLU A 166 -14.07 -14.44 -8.24
N HIS A 167 -13.16 -13.50 -8.48
CA HIS A 167 -12.38 -12.87 -7.43
C HIS A 167 -13.13 -11.64 -6.91
N LEU A 168 -13.83 -11.77 -5.78
CA LEU A 168 -14.69 -10.72 -5.22
C LEU A 168 -13.95 -9.74 -4.30
N TRP A 169 -12.75 -9.32 -4.70
CA TRP A 169 -11.92 -8.33 -4.00
C TRP A 169 -11.33 -7.31 -4.98
N PRO A 170 -10.75 -6.19 -4.54
CA PRO A 170 -10.25 -5.15 -5.42
C PRO A 170 -9.09 -5.61 -6.33
N TYR A 171 -9.17 -5.18 -7.60
CA TYR A 171 -8.07 -5.30 -8.58
C TYR A 171 -7.55 -3.90 -8.91
N ILE A 172 -6.34 -3.58 -8.49
CA ILE A 172 -5.66 -2.30 -8.66
C ILE A 172 -4.92 -2.31 -10.00
N ASP A 173 -5.11 -1.25 -10.79
CA ASP A 173 -4.39 -1.02 -12.04
C ASP A 173 -2.94 -0.59 -11.78
N ASP A 174 -2.00 -1.34 -12.34
CA ASP A 174 -0.58 -1.01 -12.43
C ASP A 174 -0.05 -1.32 -13.84
N LEU A 175 -0.87 -1.13 -14.88
CA LEU A 175 -0.43 -1.33 -16.27
C LEU A 175 0.72 -0.37 -16.66
N ASP A 176 0.83 0.78 -15.99
CA ASP A 176 1.94 1.73 -16.16
C ASP A 176 3.23 1.34 -15.39
N ARG A 177 3.12 0.32 -14.54
CA ARG A 177 4.18 -0.27 -13.71
C ARG A 177 4.78 0.70 -12.71
N SER A 178 4.06 1.73 -12.29
CA SER A 178 4.52 2.64 -11.25
C SER A 178 4.68 1.90 -9.92
N ILE A 179 3.67 1.13 -9.52
CA ILE A 179 3.66 0.34 -8.29
C ILE A 179 4.69 -0.79 -8.39
N ALA A 180 4.74 -1.52 -9.51
CA ALA A 180 5.72 -2.58 -9.70
C ALA A 180 7.17 -2.12 -9.59
N LYS A 181 7.48 -0.86 -9.98
CA LYS A 181 8.81 -0.28 -9.83
C LYS A 181 9.11 0.06 -8.37
N ASP A 182 8.16 0.67 -7.66
CA ASP A 182 8.32 1.03 -6.25
C ASP A 182 8.49 -0.21 -5.36
N TYR A 183 7.80 -1.30 -5.72
CA TYR A 183 7.92 -2.60 -5.06
C TYR A 183 9.11 -3.44 -5.57
N ASN A 184 9.85 -2.96 -6.57
CA ASN A 184 10.97 -3.66 -7.20
C ASN A 184 10.65 -5.13 -7.53
N LEU A 185 9.50 -5.36 -8.19
CA LEU A 185 8.97 -6.71 -8.41
C LEU A 185 9.96 -7.59 -9.19
N PRO A 186 10.31 -8.79 -8.67
CA PRO A 186 11.20 -9.71 -9.39
C PRO A 186 10.49 -10.44 -10.54
N GLY A 187 9.15 -10.49 -10.52
CA GLY A 187 8.30 -11.16 -11.50
C GLY A 187 6.87 -11.30 -10.98
N THR A 188 6.02 -12.00 -11.74
CA THR A 188 4.66 -12.35 -11.32
C THR A 188 4.41 -13.85 -11.49
N PRO A 189 3.62 -14.49 -10.60
CA PRO A 189 2.99 -13.87 -9.44
C PRO A 189 3.99 -13.57 -8.32
N PHE A 190 3.70 -12.54 -7.52
CA PHE A 190 4.47 -12.17 -6.33
C PHE A 190 3.51 -11.77 -5.22
N TYR A 191 3.82 -12.17 -3.99
CA TYR A 191 2.89 -12.05 -2.86
C TYR A 191 3.58 -11.42 -1.64
N LEU A 192 2.83 -10.57 -0.93
CA LEU A 192 3.20 -10.01 0.35
C LEU A 192 2.06 -10.15 1.34
N LEU A 193 2.39 -10.39 2.61
CA LEU A 193 1.45 -10.28 3.72
C LEU A 193 1.88 -9.09 4.59
N LEU A 194 0.96 -8.17 4.81
CA LEU A 194 1.16 -7.00 5.64
C LEU A 194 0.37 -7.14 6.94
N SER A 195 0.98 -6.75 8.06
CA SER A 195 0.24 -6.51 9.29
C SER A 195 -0.65 -5.27 9.15
N PRO A 196 -1.61 -5.07 10.07
CA PRO A 196 -2.55 -3.94 10.00
C PRO A 196 -1.90 -2.56 10.00
N ASP A 197 -0.66 -2.43 10.50
CA ASP A 197 0.16 -1.21 10.47
C ASP A 197 0.98 -1.03 9.17
N GLY A 198 0.84 -1.95 8.22
CA GLY A 198 1.48 -1.87 6.90
C GLY A 198 2.89 -2.44 6.85
N ILE A 199 3.38 -3.04 7.95
CA ILE A 199 4.69 -3.70 7.96
C ILE A 199 4.59 -5.02 7.20
N VAL A 200 5.57 -5.30 6.35
CA VAL A 200 5.69 -6.57 5.65
C VAL A 200 6.04 -7.67 6.65
N GLN A 201 5.10 -8.59 6.87
CA GLN A 201 5.27 -9.73 7.76
C GLN A 201 5.76 -10.97 7.03
N TRP A 202 5.48 -11.05 5.72
CA TRP A 202 5.98 -12.13 4.87
C TRP A 202 6.15 -11.67 3.43
N ASN A 203 7.25 -12.09 2.80
CA ASN A 203 7.55 -11.83 1.40
C ASN A 203 7.89 -13.14 0.66
N SER A 204 7.07 -13.49 -0.34
CA SER A 204 7.26 -14.69 -1.17
C SER A 204 8.66 -14.82 -1.80
N GLY A 205 9.29 -13.71 -2.18
CA GLY A 205 10.64 -13.68 -2.75
C GLY A 205 11.75 -14.00 -1.75
N GLN A 206 11.49 -13.89 -0.45
CA GLN A 206 12.44 -14.21 0.62
C GLN A 206 12.32 -15.68 1.09
N HIS A 207 11.27 -16.38 0.68
CA HIS A 207 10.92 -17.73 1.13
C HIS A 207 11.02 -18.82 0.05
N SER A 208 12.01 -18.77 -0.85
CA SER A 208 12.06 -19.69 -2.00
C SER A 208 12.30 -21.18 -1.70
N ASN A 209 12.79 -21.56 -0.52
CA ASN A 209 13.23 -22.94 -0.23
C ASN A 209 12.99 -23.37 1.23
N ASP A 210 11.92 -22.87 1.86
CA ASP A 210 11.56 -23.24 3.23
C ASP A 210 10.07 -23.60 3.39
N GLN A 211 9.64 -23.77 4.64
CA GLN A 211 8.29 -24.19 5.00
C GLN A 211 7.22 -23.13 4.68
N LEU A 212 7.62 -21.89 4.40
CA LEU A 212 6.76 -20.75 4.06
C LEU A 212 6.87 -20.37 2.57
N SER A 213 7.41 -21.28 1.74
CA SER A 213 7.47 -21.10 0.28
C SER A 213 6.11 -21.09 -0.39
N ASP A 214 5.11 -21.70 0.24
CA ASP A 214 3.71 -21.68 -0.19
C ASP A 214 2.98 -20.52 0.51
N PRO A 215 2.33 -19.59 -0.22
CA PRO A 215 1.52 -18.54 0.38
C PRO A 215 0.44 -19.05 1.34
N ALA A 216 -0.14 -20.22 1.11
CA ALA A 216 -1.10 -20.82 2.04
C ALA A 216 -0.46 -21.15 3.40
N ALA A 217 0.79 -21.63 3.39
CA ALA A 217 1.54 -21.92 4.61
C ALA A 217 1.89 -20.63 5.37
N ALA A 218 2.20 -19.54 4.66
CA ALA A 218 2.42 -18.23 5.25
C ALA A 218 1.15 -17.66 5.90
N LEU A 219 0.02 -17.68 5.18
CA LEU A 219 -1.27 -17.28 5.73
C LEU A 219 -1.64 -18.12 6.97
N GLN A 220 -1.44 -19.43 6.90
CA GLN A 220 -1.65 -20.32 8.04
C GLN A 220 -0.76 -19.99 9.23
N TYR A 221 0.51 -19.63 9.01
CA TYR A 221 1.48 -19.33 10.05
C TYR A 221 1.18 -18.01 10.77
N HIS A 222 0.87 -16.94 10.01
CA HIS A 222 0.64 -15.61 10.57
C HIS A 222 -0.79 -15.39 11.06
N ILE A 223 -1.79 -15.92 10.34
CA ILE A 223 -3.21 -15.65 10.59
C ILE A 223 -3.89 -16.80 11.35
N GLY A 224 -3.44 -18.04 11.13
CA GLY A 224 -4.12 -19.23 11.65
C GLY A 224 -5.26 -19.71 10.73
N VAL A 225 -6.03 -20.72 11.17
CA VAL A 225 -7.31 -21.05 10.51
C VAL A 225 -8.38 -20.20 11.20
N PRO A 226 -9.12 -19.33 10.49
CA PRO A 226 -10.24 -18.65 11.12
C PRO A 226 -11.28 -19.69 11.56
N ALA A 227 -11.83 -19.47 12.77
CA ALA A 227 -12.72 -20.40 13.46
C ALA A 227 -14.09 -20.57 12.78
#